data_AF-D7RLK5-F1
#
_entry.id   AF-D7RLK5-F1
#
_cell.length_a   1.000
_cell.length_b   1.000
_cell.length_c   1.000
_cell.angle_alpha   90.00
_cell.angle_beta   90.00
_cell.angle_gamma   90.00
#
_symmetry.space_group_name_H-M   'P 1'
#
loop_
_entity.id
_entity.type
_entity.pdbx_description
1 polymer ?
#
loop_
_entity_poly.entity_id
_entity_poly.type
_entity_poly.pdbx_seq_one_letter_code
_entity_poly.pdbx_strand_id
1 'polypeptide(L)'
;NHSKPMEIDGDVEIPPNKATVLRGHESEVFICAWNPVSDLLASGSGDSTARIWNLNENGSRASTQLVLRHCIREGGHDVPSNKDVTSLDWN
;
A
#
# COMPACT_ATOMS: atom_id res chain seq x y z
N ASN A 1 -43.47 17.62 -25.69
CA ASN A 1 -42.53 16.58 -26.17
C ASN A 1 -41.11 16.97 -25.85
N HIS A 2 -40.58 16.50 -24.73
CA HIS A 2 -39.16 16.64 -24.41
C HIS A 2 -38.64 15.31 -23.87
N SER A 3 -38.37 14.36 -24.77
CA SER A 3 -37.70 13.10 -24.49
C SER A 3 -36.24 13.24 -24.90
N LYS A 4 -35.40 13.81 -24.03
CA LYS A 4 -33.96 13.58 -24.15
C LYS A 4 -33.67 12.20 -23.54
N PRO A 5 -33.10 11.26 -24.29
CA PRO A 5 -32.64 10.01 -23.69
C PRO A 5 -31.57 10.33 -22.65
N MET A 6 -31.64 9.68 -21.48
CA MET A 6 -30.58 9.74 -20.48
C MET A 6 -29.34 9.08 -21.09
N GLU A 7 -28.24 9.81 -21.19
CA GLU A 7 -26.94 9.22 -21.51
C GLU A 7 -26.59 8.25 -20.39
N ILE A 8 -26.38 6.99 -20.74
CA ILE A 8 -25.90 5.97 -19.82
C ILE A 8 -24.42 6.29 -19.62
N ASP A 9 -24.05 6.75 -18.43
CA ASP A 9 -22.65 6.94 -18.06
C ASP A 9 -21.90 5.63 -18.33
N GLY A 10 -20.99 5.66 -19.32
CA GLY A 10 -20.22 4.49 -19.72
C GLY A 10 -19.29 4.02 -18.60
N ASP A 11 -18.95 2.73 -18.61
CA ASP A 11 -18.06 2.12 -17.61
C ASP A 11 -16.71 2.87 -17.56
N VAL A 12 -16.42 3.49 -16.40
CA VAL A 12 -15.15 4.17 -16.14
C VAL A 12 -14.17 3.16 -15.57
N GLU A 13 -13.47 2.45 -16.45
CA GLU A 13 -12.38 1.53 -16.06
C GLU A 13 -11.02 2.25 -16.07
N ILE A 14 -10.22 2.06 -15.01
CA ILE A 14 -8.83 2.55 -14.99
C ILE A 14 -8.00 1.64 -15.89
N PRO A 15 -7.39 2.15 -16.97
CA PRO A 15 -6.64 1.30 -17.89
C PRO A 15 -5.42 0.68 -17.19
N PRO A 16 -5.02 -0.56 -17.53
CA PRO A 16 -3.95 -1.27 -16.81
C PRO A 16 -2.60 -0.54 -16.78
N ASN A 17 -2.31 0.29 -17.78
CA ASN A 17 -1.09 1.10 -17.84
C ASN A 17 -1.09 2.30 -16.87
N LYS A 18 -2.23 2.61 -16.25
CA LYS A 18 -2.39 3.62 -15.19
C LYS A 18 -2.54 2.98 -13.80
N ALA A 19 -2.44 1.66 -13.69
CA ALA A 19 -2.47 0.93 -12.43
C ALA A 19 -1.10 0.30 -12.15
N THR A 20 -0.62 0.44 -10.91
CA THR A 20 0.63 -0.18 -10.47
C THR A 20 0.33 -1.24 -9.43
N VAL A 21 0.85 -2.47 -9.64
CA VAL A 21 0.74 -3.57 -8.67
C VAL A 21 2.00 -3.61 -7.82
N LEU A 22 1.87 -3.26 -6.55
CA LEU A 22 2.96 -3.28 -5.58
C LEU A 22 3.05 -4.67 -4.94
N ARG A 23 3.96 -5.51 -5.45
CA ARG A 23 4.16 -6.88 -4.96
C ARG A 23 5.22 -6.89 -3.86
N GLY A 24 4.94 -7.59 -2.77
CA GLY A 24 5.93 -7.78 -1.72
C GLY A 24 5.40 -8.45 -0.47
N HIS A 25 4.21 -8.06 -0.01
CA HIS A 25 3.59 -8.69 1.15
C HIS A 25 3.32 -10.18 0.91
N GLU A 26 3.52 -10.98 1.96
CA GLU A 26 3.39 -12.45 1.91
C GLU A 26 2.04 -12.95 2.46
N SER A 27 1.22 -12.05 2.98
CA SER A 27 -0.12 -12.29 3.53
C SER A 27 -1.01 -11.07 3.25
N GLU A 28 -2.26 -11.08 3.72
CA GLU A 28 -3.26 -10.05 3.54
C GLU A 28 -2.73 -8.65 3.93
N VAL A 29 -3.07 -7.64 3.13
CA VAL A 29 -2.80 -6.23 3.43
C VAL A 29 -4.08 -5.64 4.00
N PHE A 30 -4.05 -5.30 5.29
CA PHE A 30 -5.24 -4.81 6.00
C PHE A 30 -5.43 -3.31 5.87
N ILE A 31 -4.32 -2.58 5.71
CA ILE A 31 -4.31 -1.12 5.77
C ILE A 31 -3.29 -0.52 4.81
N CYS A 32 -3.59 0.68 4.32
CA CYS A 32 -2.64 1.53 3.62
C CYS A 32 -2.91 3.01 3.90
N ALA A 33 -1.86 3.83 3.83
CA ALA A 33 -1.96 5.26 4.05
C ALA A 33 -0.91 5.99 3.20
N TRP A 34 -1.33 7.02 2.47
CA TRP A 34 -0.41 7.91 1.77
C TRP A 34 0.30 8.83 2.75
N ASN A 35 1.59 9.07 2.52
CA ASN A 35 2.31 10.14 3.20
C ASN A 35 1.70 11.49 2.80
N PRO A 36 1.51 12.42 3.75
CA PRO A 36 0.83 13.70 3.47
C PRO A 36 1.68 14.72 2.69
N VAL A 37 2.98 14.47 2.49
CA VAL A 37 3.94 15.42 1.90
C VAL A 37 4.57 14.91 0.60
N SER A 38 4.75 13.60 0.45
CA SER A 38 5.49 12.97 -0.64
C SER A 38 4.75 11.76 -1.20
N ASP A 39 5.11 11.34 -2.43
CA ASP A 39 4.54 10.15 -3.07
C ASP A 39 5.09 8.83 -2.47
N LEU A 40 4.88 8.69 -1.16
CA LEU A 40 5.14 7.47 -0.41
C LEU A 40 3.81 6.86 0.02
N LEU A 41 3.68 5.55 -0.13
CA LEU A 41 2.57 4.79 0.40
C LEU A 41 3.07 3.89 1.53
N ALA A 42 2.38 3.86 2.66
CA ALA A 42 2.59 2.88 3.71
C ALA A 42 1.53 1.78 3.58
N SER A 43 1.90 0.53 3.81
CA SER A 43 0.97 -0.59 3.93
C SER A 43 1.32 -1.50 5.11
N GLY A 44 0.30 -2.09 5.75
CA GLY A 44 0.43 -3.00 6.89
C GLY A 44 -0.26 -4.33 6.60
N SER A 45 0.37 -5.43 7.01
CA SER A 45 -0.04 -6.79 6.62
C SER A 45 0.00 -7.79 7.77
N GLY A 46 -0.69 -8.92 7.57
CA GLY A 46 -0.58 -10.13 8.37
C GLY A 46 0.77 -10.86 8.25
N ASP A 47 1.63 -10.46 7.31
CA ASP A 47 3.01 -10.96 7.23
C ASP A 47 3.94 -10.40 8.32
N SER A 48 3.37 -9.72 9.33
CA SER A 48 4.07 -9.05 10.42
C SER A 48 5.02 -7.94 9.97
N THR A 49 4.76 -7.36 8.80
CA THR A 49 5.51 -6.22 8.27
C THR A 49 4.63 -5.02 7.94
N ALA A 50 5.21 -3.83 8.11
CA ALA A 50 4.80 -2.65 7.38
C ALA A 50 5.77 -2.42 6.21
N ARG A 51 5.28 -1.85 5.11
CA ARG A 51 6.11 -1.50 3.96
C ARG A 51 5.90 -0.05 3.57
N ILE A 52 6.97 0.63 3.20
CA ILE A 52 6.94 1.97 2.59
C ILE A 52 7.31 1.85 1.13
N TRP A 53 6.42 2.25 0.24
CA TRP A 53 6.59 2.22 -1.21
C TRP A 53 6.90 3.62 -1.72
N ASN A 54 8.01 3.78 -2.43
CA ASN A 54 8.30 5.02 -3.13
C ASN A 54 7.76 4.98 -4.56
N LEU A 55 6.88 5.92 -4.89
CA LEU A 55 6.20 6.01 -6.19
C LEU A 55 6.71 7.17 -7.05
N ASN A 56 7.68 7.95 -6.57
CA ASN A 56 8.34 9.01 -7.34
C ASN A 56 9.29 8.47 -8.43
N GLU A 57 9.68 7.19 -8.39
CA GLU A 57 10.61 6.60 -9.36
C GLU A 57 9.94 6.31 -10.71
N ASN A 58 9.80 7.36 -11.52
CA ASN A 58 9.21 7.35 -12.85
C ASN A 58 9.99 6.54 -13.93
N GLY A 59 10.86 5.59 -13.56
CA GLY A 59 11.73 4.91 -14.53
C GLY A 59 12.43 3.63 -14.07
N SER A 60 12.43 3.33 -12.78
CA SER A 60 12.91 2.05 -12.25
C SER A 60 11.69 1.16 -12.05
N ARG A 61 11.56 0.08 -12.83
CA ARG A 61 10.45 -0.89 -12.73
C ARG A 61 10.39 -1.66 -11.39
N ALA A 62 11.21 -1.27 -10.42
CA ALA A 62 11.15 -1.75 -9.05
C ALA A 62 10.84 -0.55 -8.16
N SER A 63 9.57 -0.43 -7.73
CA SER A 63 9.26 0.45 -6.60
C SER A 63 10.18 0.06 -5.45
N THR A 64 11.01 1.00 -5.00
CA THR A 64 11.84 0.76 -3.82
C THR A 64 10.90 0.62 -2.63
N GLN A 65 10.97 -0.54 -1.97
CA GLN A 65 10.18 -0.83 -0.78
C GLN A 65 11.10 -0.92 0.44
N LEU A 66 10.78 -0.14 1.48
CA LEU A 66 11.36 -0.33 2.80
C LEU A 66 10.48 -1.33 3.56
N VAL A 67 11.07 -2.40 4.09
CA VAL A 67 10.35 -3.39 4.89
C VAL A 67 10.64 -3.15 6.37
N LEU A 68 9.60 -2.81 7.12
CA LEU A 68 9.63 -2.60 8.55
C LEU A 68 9.05 -3.83 9.24
N ARG A 69 9.89 -4.58 9.97
CA ARG A 69 9.44 -5.76 10.72
C ARG A 69 9.09 -5.37 12.14
N HIS A 70 7.99 -5.92 12.64
CA HIS A 70 7.69 -5.82 14.07
C HIS A 70 8.64 -6.76 14.83
N CYS A 71 9.47 -6.20 15.71
CA CYS A 71 10.35 -6.96 16.60
C CYS A 71 9.96 -6.69 18.06
N ILE A 72 10.04 -7.71 18.90
CA ILE A 72 9.88 -7.60 20.36
C ILE A 72 11.22 -7.87 21.03
N ARG A 73 11.44 -7.28 22.21
CA ARG A 73 12.62 -7.57 23.02
C ARG A 73 12.37 -8.77 23.92
N GLU A 74 13.10 -9.86 23.69
CA GLU A 74 13.19 -10.99 24.60
C GLU A 74 14.62 -11.14 25.09
N GLY A 75 14.83 -11.09 26.42
CA GLY A 75 16.17 -11.30 27.01
C GLY A 75 17.25 -10.32 26.56
N GLY A 76 16.88 -9.15 26.03
CA GLY A 76 17.83 -8.16 25.50
C GLY A 76 18.13 -8.29 24.00
N HIS A 77 17.54 -9.25 23.31
CA HIS A 77 17.64 -9.40 21.86
C HIS A 77 16.31 -9.07 21.18
N ASP A 78 16.37 -8.49 19.98
CA ASP A 78 15.20 -8.26 19.13
C ASP A 78 14.84 -9.57 18.42
N VAL A 79 13.66 -10.11 18.71
CA VAL A 79 13.11 -11.30 18.06
C VAL A 79 11.91 -10.91 17.19
N PRO A 80 11.72 -11.53 16.01
CA PRO A 80 10.56 -11.25 15.18
C PRO A 80 9.26 -11.55 15.92
N SER A 81 8.33 -10.60 15.88
CA SER A 81 6.99 -10.80 16.38
C SER A 81 6.12 -11.34 15.26
N ASN A 82 5.33 -12.36 15.56
CA ASN A 82 4.33 -12.90 14.64
C ASN A 82 2.98 -12.17 14.78
N LYS A 83 3.01 -10.84 14.83
CA LYS A 83 1.81 -10.00 15.04
C LYS A 83 1.58 -9.11 13.83
N ASP A 84 0.34 -9.10 13.38
CA ASP A 84 -0.13 -8.32 12.24
C ASP A 84 0.01 -6.81 12.48
N VAL A 85 0.25 -6.06 11.40
CA VAL A 85 0.22 -4.60 11.42
C VAL A 85 -1.19 -4.13 11.03
N THR A 86 -1.93 -3.66 12.03
CA THR A 86 -3.34 -3.26 11.89
C THR A 86 -3.59 -1.76 12.02
N SER A 87 -2.55 -0.97 12.33
CA SER A 87 -2.61 0.50 12.31
C SER A 87 -1.32 1.10 11.76
N LEU A 88 -1.45 2.25 11.08
CA LEU A 88 -0.36 3.05 10.53
C LEU A 88 -0.68 4.53 10.74
N ASP A 89 0.34 5.31 11.05
CA ASP A 89 0.24 6.76 11.20
C ASP A 89 1.53 7.41 10.69
N TRP A 90 1.38 8.54 9.99
CA TRP A 90 2.48 9.30 9.37
C TRP A 90 2.92 10.53 10.20
N ASN A 91 2.32 10.72 11.39
CA ASN A 91 2.52 11.82 12.36
C ASN A 91 3.86 12.57 12.28
#